data_AF-A0AAN8W8M7-F1
#
_entry.id   AF-A0AAN8W8M7-F1
#
_cell.length_a   1.000
_cell.length_b   1.000
_cell.length_c   1.000
_cell.angle_alpha   90.00
_cell.angle_beta   90.00
_cell.angle_gamma   90.00
#
_symmetry.space_group_name_H-M   'P 1'
#
loop_
_entity.id
_entity.type
_entity.pdbx_description
1 polymer ?
#
loop_
_entity_poly.entity_id
_entity_poly.type
_entity_poly.pdbx_seq_one_letter_code
_entity_poly.pdbx_strand_id
1 'polypeptide(L)'
;IVIGFTGLIGLLLTWITPLAIAPTVALVGLSLFNVAAQKASLHWGISFMTMAFMILFSQYLRDVPVPLPIYKRSKGCTFTKLFIFKLFPVLMAILISWGFCAILTATGVFPADDPARTDLTTDLLKDSPWFRIPYPGQWGLPTVSIAGVFGMLAGVIASMIESVGDYYACARLS
;
A
#
# COMPACT_ATOMS: atom_id res chain seq x y z
N ILE A 1 -12.08 -7.83 18.34
CA ILE A 1 -12.49 -9.18 18.84
C ILE A 1 -13.42 -9.05 20.04
N VAL A 2 -12.95 -8.61 21.23
CA VAL A 2 -13.82 -8.43 22.42
C VAL A 2 -15.04 -7.55 22.12
N ILE A 3 -14.83 -6.37 21.52
CA ILE A 3 -15.90 -5.44 21.12
C ILE A 3 -16.88 -6.04 20.09
N GLY A 4 -16.39 -6.96 19.24
CA GLY A 4 -17.21 -7.67 18.27
C GLY A 4 -18.08 -8.73 18.94
N PHE A 5 -17.51 -9.51 19.86
CA PHE A 5 -18.23 -10.53 20.62
C PHE A 5 -19.28 -9.95 21.57
N THR A 6 -19.05 -8.78 22.14
CA THR A 6 -20.02 -8.13 23.04
C THR A 6 -21.19 -7.48 22.31
N GLY A 7 -21.21 -7.48 20.96
CA GLY A 7 -22.25 -6.82 20.18
C GLY A 7 -22.23 -5.28 20.29
N LEU A 8 -21.25 -4.70 20.99
CA LEU A 8 -21.09 -3.25 21.14
C LEU A 8 -20.96 -2.55 19.78
N ILE A 9 -20.44 -3.26 18.78
CA ILE A 9 -20.29 -2.75 17.42
C ILE A 9 -21.65 -2.31 16.83
N GLY A 10 -22.75 -3.02 17.12
CA GLY A 10 -24.08 -2.64 16.63
C GLY A 10 -24.57 -1.31 17.22
N LEU A 11 -24.25 -1.05 18.48
CA LEU A 11 -24.56 0.21 19.14
C LEU A 11 -23.66 1.34 18.61
N LEU A 12 -22.35 1.09 18.46
CA LEU A 12 -21.39 2.02 17.84
C LEU A 12 -21.77 2.39 16.39
N LEU A 13 -22.23 1.44 15.58
CA LEU A 13 -22.69 1.65 14.21
C LEU A 13 -23.88 2.63 14.13
N THR A 14 -24.68 2.74 15.20
CA THR A 14 -25.78 3.73 15.26
C THR A 14 -25.25 5.16 15.37
N TRP A 15 -24.05 5.35 15.93
CA TRP A 15 -23.42 6.66 16.11
C TRP A 15 -22.40 7.00 15.02
N ILE A 16 -21.76 6.00 14.42
CA ILE A 16 -20.77 6.16 13.36
C ILE A 16 -21.50 6.34 12.02
N THR A 17 -21.83 7.59 11.71
CA THR A 17 -22.35 7.95 10.38
C THR A 17 -21.21 8.14 9.37
N PRO A 18 -21.46 8.02 8.05
CA PRO A 18 -20.48 8.33 7.01
C PRO A 18 -19.82 9.71 7.15
N LEU A 19 -20.55 10.64 7.79
CA LEU A 19 -20.11 12.00 8.10
C LEU A 19 -18.99 12.07 9.16
N ALA A 20 -18.88 11.06 10.03
CA ALA A 20 -17.78 10.89 10.99
C ALA A 20 -16.63 10.00 10.45
N ILE A 21 -16.92 9.08 9.53
CA ILE A 21 -15.90 8.21 8.91
C ILE A 21 -15.02 9.02 7.94
N ALA A 22 -15.61 9.88 7.11
CA ALA A 22 -14.85 10.68 6.15
C ALA A 22 -13.72 11.53 6.78
N PRO A 23 -13.96 12.33 7.85
CA PRO A 23 -12.90 13.12 8.47
C PRO A 23 -11.86 12.26 9.20
N THR A 24 -12.24 11.12 9.76
CA THR A 24 -11.27 10.23 10.45
C THR A 24 -10.31 9.58 9.46
N VAL A 25 -10.83 9.04 8.34
CA VAL A 25 -9.98 8.50 7.25
C VAL A 25 -9.10 9.59 6.63
N ALA A 26 -9.64 10.79 6.42
CA ALA A 26 -8.86 11.92 5.93
C ALA A 26 -7.72 12.30 6.90
N LEU A 27 -7.96 12.27 8.21
CA LEU A 27 -6.96 12.60 9.22
C LEU A 27 -5.86 11.51 9.30
N VAL A 28 -6.21 10.24 9.14
CA VAL A 28 -5.24 9.14 9.02
C VAL A 28 -4.36 9.36 7.79
N GLY A 29 -4.96 9.66 6.62
CA GLY A 29 -4.21 9.99 5.41
C GLY A 29 -3.29 11.21 5.58
N LEU A 30 -3.78 12.27 6.22
CA LEU A 30 -3.01 13.48 6.48
C LEU A 30 -1.84 13.23 7.45
N SER A 31 -2.02 12.36 8.45
CA SER A 31 -0.94 11.99 9.37
C SER A 31 0.21 11.27 8.68
N LEU A 32 -0.09 10.45 7.67
CA LEU A 32 0.89 9.73 6.86
C LEU A 32 1.57 10.63 5.82
N PHE A 33 0.94 11.74 5.43
CA PHE A 33 1.47 12.68 4.44
C PHE A 33 2.86 13.19 4.80
N ASN A 34 3.11 13.55 6.06
CA ASN A 34 4.42 14.04 6.48
C ASN A 34 5.53 13.02 6.24
N VAL A 35 5.29 11.75 6.57
CA VAL A 35 6.26 10.68 6.36
C VAL A 35 6.48 10.43 4.87
N ALA A 36 5.39 10.39 4.08
CA ALA A 36 5.46 10.22 2.65
C ALA A 36 6.19 11.39 1.96
N ALA A 37 5.90 12.63 2.36
CA ALA A 37 6.52 13.84 1.83
C ALA A 37 8.03 13.89 2.13
N GLN A 38 8.44 13.54 3.36
CA GLN A 38 9.86 13.46 3.73
C GLN A 38 10.61 12.41 2.91
N LYS A 39 9.98 11.26 2.61
CA LYS A 39 10.58 10.25 1.73
C LYS A 39 10.59 10.67 0.27
N ALA A 40 9.54 11.33 -0.21
CA ALA A 40 9.46 11.83 -1.58
C ALA A 40 10.44 12.98 -1.84
N SER A 41 10.72 13.82 -0.84
CA SER A 41 11.65 14.95 -0.96
C SER A 41 13.11 14.52 -1.10
N LEU A 42 13.46 13.28 -0.73
CA LEU A 42 14.79 12.74 -0.96
C LEU A 42 15.14 12.77 -2.45
N HIS A 43 14.18 12.37 -3.30
CA HIS A 43 14.27 12.43 -4.76
C HIS A 43 12.97 12.90 -5.39
N TRP A 44 12.84 14.21 -5.47
CA TRP A 44 11.63 14.85 -6.00
C TRP A 44 11.34 14.44 -7.45
N GLY A 45 12.36 14.26 -8.29
CA GLY A 45 12.20 13.91 -9.71
C GLY A 45 11.61 12.52 -9.93
N ILE A 46 12.15 11.50 -9.25
CA ILE A 46 11.65 10.12 -9.32
C ILE A 46 10.28 9.99 -8.65
N SER A 47 10.07 10.72 -7.55
CA SER A 47 8.77 10.78 -6.88
C SER A 47 7.70 11.38 -7.78
N PHE A 48 8.01 12.48 -8.47
CA PHE A 48 7.11 13.12 -9.45
C PHE A 48 6.80 12.20 -10.62
N MET A 49 7.82 11.51 -11.16
CA MET A 49 7.63 10.52 -12.23
C MET A 49 6.69 9.38 -11.79
N THR A 50 6.89 8.85 -10.58
CA THR A 50 6.04 7.78 -10.02
C THR A 50 4.60 8.25 -9.85
N MET A 51 4.40 9.49 -9.37
CA MET A 51 3.08 10.12 -9.26
C MET A 51 2.43 10.29 -10.64
N ALA A 52 3.18 10.75 -11.64
CA ALA A 52 2.70 10.90 -13.01
C ALA A 52 2.25 9.56 -13.60
N PHE A 53 3.03 8.49 -13.42
CA PHE A 53 2.63 7.14 -13.84
C PHE A 53 1.40 6.63 -13.10
N MET A 54 1.30 6.87 -11.78
CA MET A 54 0.11 6.51 -11.02
C MET A 54 -1.14 7.22 -11.54
N ILE A 55 -1.06 8.52 -11.82
CA ILE A 55 -2.17 9.30 -12.38
C ILE A 55 -2.51 8.80 -13.79
N LEU A 56 -1.50 8.59 -14.64
CA LEU A 56 -1.70 8.12 -16.01
C LEU A 56 -2.39 6.74 -16.05
N PHE A 57 -1.93 5.79 -15.23
CA PHE A 57 -2.51 4.45 -15.17
C PHE A 57 -3.88 4.43 -14.48
N SER A 58 -4.04 5.18 -13.39
CA SER A 58 -5.29 5.21 -12.63
C SER A 58 -6.40 5.98 -13.34
N GLN A 59 -6.09 7.11 -13.99
CA GLN A 59 -7.11 8.04 -14.52
C GLN A 59 -7.27 7.94 -16.04
N TYR A 60 -6.19 7.78 -16.81
CA TYR A 60 -6.26 7.84 -18.28
C TYR A 60 -6.33 6.45 -18.93
N LEU A 61 -5.50 5.51 -18.48
CA LEU A 61 -5.42 4.16 -19.05
C LEU A 61 -6.37 3.14 -18.39
N ARG A 62 -7.26 3.60 -17.50
CA ARG A 62 -8.20 2.75 -16.74
C ARG A 62 -9.06 1.85 -17.62
N ASP A 63 -9.59 2.41 -18.71
CA ASP A 63 -10.53 1.70 -19.60
C ASP A 63 -9.88 1.18 -20.87
N VAL A 64 -8.54 1.13 -20.94
CA VAL A 64 -7.83 0.54 -22.07
C VAL A 64 -7.74 -0.98 -21.88
N PRO A 65 -8.41 -1.78 -22.76
CA PRO A 65 -8.33 -3.23 -22.67
C PRO A 65 -6.97 -3.72 -23.17
N VAL A 66 -6.20 -4.35 -22.31
CA VAL A 66 -4.95 -5.00 -22.70
C VAL A 66 -5.28 -6.43 -23.16
N PRO A 67 -5.00 -6.81 -24.41
CA PRO A 67 -5.22 -8.18 -24.88
C PRO A 67 -4.12 -9.06 -24.29
N LEU A 68 -4.43 -9.81 -23.22
CA LEU A 68 -3.50 -10.79 -22.66
C LEU A 68 -3.78 -12.18 -23.24
N PRO A 69 -2.75 -12.93 -23.63
CA PRO A 69 -2.89 -14.33 -24.01
C PRO A 69 -3.16 -15.15 -22.74
N ILE A 70 -4.38 -15.68 -22.60
CA ILE A 70 -4.71 -16.63 -21.53
C ILE A 70 -4.70 -18.02 -22.14
N TYR A 71 -3.87 -18.91 -21.59
CA TYR A 71 -3.84 -20.30 -21.98
C TYR A 71 -4.97 -21.05 -21.27
N LYS A 72 -6.01 -21.44 -22.02
CA LYS A 72 -7.06 -22.33 -21.52
C LYS A 72 -6.80 -23.75 -22.01
N ARG A 73 -6.69 -24.70 -21.07
CA ARG A 73 -6.42 -26.13 -21.32
C ARG A 73 -7.40 -26.81 -22.29
N SER A 74 -8.57 -26.22 -22.53
CA SER A 74 -9.63 -26.74 -23.42
C SER A 74 -9.73 -26.06 -24.78
N LYS A 75 -9.13 -24.88 -25.02
CA LYS A 75 -9.28 -24.11 -26.29
C LYS A 75 -7.99 -23.46 -26.82
N GLY A 76 -6.83 -23.74 -26.24
CA GLY A 76 -5.54 -23.16 -26.66
C GLY A 76 -5.27 -21.75 -26.10
N CYS A 77 -4.35 -21.00 -26.71
CA CYS A 77 -4.09 -19.59 -26.40
C CYS A 77 -5.21 -18.70 -26.93
N THR A 78 -6.06 -18.17 -26.05
CA THR A 78 -7.09 -17.19 -26.44
C THR A 78 -6.71 -15.81 -25.90
N PHE A 79 -6.66 -14.81 -26.77
CA PHE A 79 -6.49 -13.41 -26.36
C PHE A 79 -7.78 -12.91 -25.70
N THR A 80 -7.73 -12.66 -24.40
CA THR A 80 -8.86 -12.09 -23.65
C THR A 80 -8.51 -10.65 -23.29
N LYS A 81 -9.47 -9.73 -23.46
CA LYS A 81 -9.33 -8.33 -23.08
C LYS A 81 -9.42 -8.23 -21.55
N LEU A 82 -8.31 -7.91 -20.88
CA LEU A 82 -8.26 -7.67 -19.43
C LEU A 82 -7.92 -6.21 -19.15
N PHE A 83 -8.64 -5.60 -18.21
CA PHE A 83 -8.41 -4.23 -17.77
C PHE A 83 -7.41 -4.19 -16.61
N ILE A 84 -6.14 -4.53 -16.90
CA ILE A 84 -5.07 -4.63 -15.89
C ILE A 84 -4.90 -3.30 -15.14
N PHE A 85 -4.98 -2.17 -15.87
CA PHE A 85 -4.86 -0.83 -15.29
C PHE A 85 -6.04 -0.43 -14.40
N LYS A 86 -7.18 -1.12 -14.51
CA LYS A 86 -8.32 -0.92 -13.59
C LYS A 86 -8.16 -1.69 -12.29
N LEU A 87 -7.56 -2.89 -12.35
CA LEU A 87 -7.38 -3.76 -11.18
C LEU A 87 -6.08 -3.45 -10.42
N PHE A 88 -4.98 -3.14 -11.11
CA PHE A 88 -3.64 -3.00 -10.52
C PHE A 88 -2.87 -1.73 -10.97
N PRO A 89 -3.48 -0.54 -11.04
CA PRO A 89 -2.80 0.66 -11.53
C PRO A 89 -1.57 1.04 -10.68
N VAL A 90 -1.70 0.92 -9.35
CA VAL A 90 -0.64 1.29 -8.40
C VAL A 90 0.56 0.35 -8.52
N LEU A 91 0.34 -0.97 -8.60
CA LEU A 91 1.42 -1.94 -8.76
C LEU A 91 2.19 -1.72 -10.06
N MET A 92 1.47 -1.48 -11.17
CA MET A 92 2.11 -1.20 -12.46
C MET A 92 2.95 0.08 -12.42
N ALA A 93 2.47 1.15 -11.77
CA ALA A 93 3.22 2.39 -11.59
C ALA A 93 4.53 2.15 -10.82
N ILE A 94 4.48 1.38 -9.73
CA ILE A 94 5.66 1.06 -8.91
C ILE A 94 6.66 0.22 -9.70
N LEU A 95 6.21 -0.81 -10.41
CA LEU A 95 7.10 -1.69 -11.19
C LEU A 95 7.84 -0.94 -12.30
N ILE A 96 7.14 -0.08 -13.04
CA ILE A 96 7.75 0.71 -14.11
C ILE A 96 8.70 1.77 -13.54
N SER A 97 8.31 2.43 -12.45
CA SER A 97 9.18 3.40 -11.79
C SER A 97 10.46 2.75 -11.26
N TRP A 98 10.34 1.60 -10.58
CA TRP A 98 11.48 0.84 -10.11
C TRP A 98 12.38 0.38 -11.25
N GLY A 99 11.80 -0.11 -12.35
CA GLY A 99 12.56 -0.50 -13.55
C GLY A 99 13.33 0.67 -14.17
N PHE A 100 12.72 1.86 -14.20
CA PHE A 100 13.41 3.08 -14.65
C PHE A 100 14.57 3.47 -13.71
N CYS A 101 14.36 3.39 -12.39
CA CYS A 101 15.43 3.57 -11.41
C CYS A 101 16.55 2.55 -11.60
N ALA A 102 16.25 1.28 -11.89
CA ALA A 102 17.24 0.24 -12.15
C ALA A 102 18.08 0.55 -13.40
N ILE A 103 17.47 1.01 -14.48
CA ILE A 103 18.17 1.41 -15.71
C ILE A 103 19.11 2.60 -15.42
N LEU A 104 18.61 3.64 -14.75
CA LEU A 104 19.41 4.82 -14.39
C LEU A 104 20.55 4.51 -13.41
N THR A 105 20.32 3.52 -12.55
CA THR A 105 21.36 2.99 -11.66
C THR A 105 22.46 2.29 -12.47
N ALA A 106 22.08 1.44 -13.44
CA ALA A 106 23.02 0.74 -14.31
C ALA A 106 23.82 1.68 -15.24
N THR A 107 23.25 2.81 -15.66
CA THR A 107 23.94 3.82 -16.47
C THR A 107 24.82 4.77 -15.64
N GLY A 108 24.86 4.63 -14.31
CA GLY A 108 25.73 5.41 -13.44
C GLY A 108 25.34 6.88 -13.31
N VAL A 109 24.10 7.24 -13.66
CA VAL A 109 23.62 8.64 -13.62
C VAL A 109 23.44 9.15 -12.19
N PHE A 110 23.14 8.26 -11.25
CA PHE A 110 22.96 8.62 -9.84
C PHE A 110 24.27 8.57 -9.04
N PRO A 111 24.57 9.59 -8.22
CA PRO A 111 25.70 9.56 -7.31
C PRO A 111 25.58 8.40 -6.31
N ALA A 112 26.70 7.90 -5.79
CA ALA A 112 26.76 6.64 -5.03
C ALA A 112 25.90 6.62 -3.75
N ASP A 113 25.60 7.78 -3.16
CA ASP A 113 24.84 7.93 -1.92
C ASP A 113 23.34 8.24 -2.13
N ASP A 114 22.87 8.14 -3.37
CA ASP A 114 21.55 8.57 -3.77
C ASP A 114 20.47 7.52 -3.41
N PRO A 115 19.46 7.84 -2.56
CA PRO A 115 18.42 6.88 -2.17
C PRO A 115 17.50 6.37 -3.30
N ALA A 116 17.59 6.91 -4.52
CA ALA A 116 16.90 6.37 -5.69
C ALA A 116 17.66 5.20 -6.35
N ARG A 117 18.89 4.90 -5.90
CA ARG A 117 19.66 3.76 -6.40
C ARG A 117 19.09 2.44 -5.92
N THR A 118 18.93 1.53 -6.87
CA THR A 118 18.46 0.17 -6.60
C THR A 118 19.55 -0.75 -6.00
N ASP A 119 20.83 -0.37 -6.13
CA ASP A 119 21.96 -1.17 -5.67
C ASP A 119 22.19 -1.15 -4.16
N LEU A 120 21.67 -0.14 -3.45
CA LEU A 120 21.98 0.10 -2.03
C LEU A 120 21.62 -1.07 -1.11
N THR A 121 20.64 -1.88 -1.50
CA THR A 121 20.16 -3.03 -0.72
C THR A 121 20.70 -4.36 -1.25
N THR A 122 21.53 -4.36 -2.30
CA THR A 122 22.00 -5.61 -2.93
C THR A 122 22.96 -6.39 -2.02
N ASP A 123 23.80 -5.71 -1.25
CA ASP A 123 24.70 -6.36 -0.30
C ASP A 123 23.94 -6.90 0.92
N LEU A 124 22.95 -6.15 1.42
CA LEU A 124 22.03 -6.65 2.45
C LEU A 124 21.27 -7.89 1.96
N LEU A 125 20.86 -7.93 0.69
CA LEU A 125 20.15 -9.07 0.10
C LEU A 125 21.05 -10.31 -0.03
N LYS A 126 22.34 -10.13 -0.32
CA LYS A 126 23.33 -11.22 -0.38
C LYS A 126 23.63 -11.81 1.00
N ASP A 127 23.73 -10.94 2.01
CA ASP A 127 24.05 -11.34 3.39
C ASP A 127 22.83 -11.88 4.15
N SER A 128 21.63 -11.73 3.57
CA SER A 128 20.38 -12.16 4.20
C SER A 128 20.23 -13.69 4.15
N PRO A 129 19.87 -14.35 5.28
CA PRO A 129 19.56 -15.77 5.27
C PRO A 129 18.30 -16.05 4.45
N TRP A 130 18.33 -17.11 3.64
CA TRP A 130 17.22 -17.49 2.76
C TRP A 130 15.95 -17.88 3.54
N PHE A 131 16.12 -18.43 4.75
CA PHE A 131 15.04 -18.72 5.68
C PHE A 131 15.32 -18.07 7.03
N ARG A 132 14.43 -17.19 7.47
CA ARG A 132 14.46 -16.59 8.81
C ARG A 132 13.20 -16.97 9.56
N ILE A 133 13.32 -17.88 10.52
CA ILE A 133 12.21 -18.27 11.38
C ILE A 133 12.13 -17.24 12.52
N PRO A 134 11.05 -16.43 12.61
CA PRO A 134 10.90 -15.49 13.70
C PRO A 134 10.69 -16.26 15.00
N TYR A 135 11.61 -16.12 15.95
CA TYR A 135 11.46 -16.72 17.27
C TYR A 135 10.81 -15.73 18.24
N PRO A 136 9.96 -16.21 19.16
CA PRO A 136 9.33 -15.34 20.16
C PRO A 136 10.41 -14.65 20.99
N GLY A 137 10.30 -13.33 21.17
CA GLY A 137 11.27 -12.53 21.91
C GLY A 137 12.48 -12.02 21.11
N GLN A 138 12.55 -12.23 19.78
CA GLN A 138 13.70 -11.75 18.98
C GLN A 138 13.91 -10.23 18.99
N TRP A 139 12.88 -9.46 19.35
CA TRP A 139 12.92 -7.99 19.46
C TRP A 139 12.92 -7.52 20.93
N GLY A 140 13.20 -8.41 21.87
CA GLY A 140 13.12 -8.15 23.31
C GLY A 140 11.82 -8.62 23.95
N LEU A 141 11.74 -8.44 25.27
CA LEU A 141 10.53 -8.74 26.05
C LEU A 141 9.45 -7.68 25.77
N PRO A 142 8.17 -8.06 25.76
CA PRO A 142 7.08 -7.10 25.58
C PRO A 142 7.07 -6.11 26.75
N THR A 143 7.38 -4.85 26.46
CA THR A 143 7.28 -3.76 27.44
C THR A 143 5.93 -3.07 27.32
N VAL A 144 5.22 -2.89 28.43
CA VAL A 144 3.97 -2.13 28.46
C VAL A 144 4.25 -0.72 28.94
N SER A 145 3.96 0.27 28.11
CA SER A 145 3.98 1.68 28.48
C SER A 145 2.57 2.25 28.37
N ILE A 146 2.21 3.16 29.27
CA ILE A 146 0.89 3.80 29.27
C ILE A 146 0.65 4.52 27.94
N ALA A 147 1.65 5.27 27.46
CA ALA A 147 1.58 5.94 26.16
C ALA A 147 1.38 4.95 24.99
N GLY A 148 2.08 3.81 25.01
CA GLY A 148 1.91 2.76 24.00
C GLY A 148 0.52 2.14 24.02
N VAL A 149 -0.05 1.90 25.20
CA VAL A 149 -1.41 1.35 25.33
C VAL A 149 -2.44 2.31 24.73
N PHE A 150 -2.38 3.61 25.05
CA PHE A 150 -3.30 4.59 24.48
C PHE A 150 -3.11 4.76 22.96
N GLY A 151 -1.88 4.77 22.47
CA GLY A 151 -1.59 4.85 21.04
C GLY A 151 -2.12 3.64 20.27
N MET A 152 -1.91 2.43 20.79
CA MET A 152 -2.41 1.19 20.20
C MET A 152 -3.94 1.12 20.25
N LEU A 153 -4.56 1.53 21.37
CA LEU A 153 -6.03 1.57 21.49
C LEU A 153 -6.65 2.53 20.46
N ALA A 154 -6.06 3.72 20.30
CA ALA A 154 -6.50 4.68 19.28
C ALA A 154 -6.37 4.11 17.87
N GLY A 155 -5.26 3.42 17.55
CA GLY A 155 -5.08 2.73 16.28
C GLY A 155 -6.12 1.63 16.04
N VAL A 156 -6.44 0.84 17.06
CA VAL A 156 -7.49 -0.19 16.98
C VAL A 156 -8.86 0.44 16.71
N ILE A 157 -9.23 1.51 17.42
CA ILE A 157 -10.50 2.22 17.20
C ILE A 157 -10.55 2.79 15.77
N ALA A 158 -9.47 3.42 15.30
CA ALA A 158 -9.37 3.94 13.94
C ALA A 158 -9.58 2.82 12.90
N SER A 159 -8.92 1.67 13.08
CA SER A 159 -9.08 0.51 12.18
C SER A 159 -10.50 -0.08 12.20
N MET A 160 -11.20 -0.01 13.34
CA MET A 160 -12.60 -0.44 13.43
C MET A 160 -13.52 0.48 12.62
N ILE A 161 -13.31 1.81 12.72
CA ILE A 161 -14.08 2.79 11.96
C ILE A 161 -13.84 2.65 10.46
N GLU A 162 -12.58 2.46 10.05
CA GLU A 162 -12.20 2.21 8.65
C GLU A 162 -12.89 0.95 8.10
N SER A 163 -12.77 -0.18 8.81
CA SER A 163 -13.40 -1.45 8.42
C SER A 163 -14.92 -1.33 8.26
N VAL A 164 -15.59 -0.58 9.15
CA VAL A 164 -17.02 -0.29 9.03
C VAL A 164 -17.32 0.49 7.76
N GLY A 165 -16.52 1.52 7.45
CA GLY A 165 -16.66 2.30 6.21
C GLY A 165 -16.56 1.43 4.97
N ASP A 166 -15.61 0.48 4.95
CA ASP A 166 -15.45 -0.46 3.84
C ASP A 166 -16.68 -1.36 3.67
N TYR A 167 -17.27 -1.86 4.76
CA TYR A 167 -18.52 -2.64 4.69
C TYR A 167 -19.66 -1.83 4.09
N TYR A 168 -19.85 -0.57 4.50
CA TYR A 168 -20.86 0.31 3.92
C TYR A 168 -20.61 0.58 2.42
N ALA A 169 -19.36 0.78 2.02
CA ALA A 169 -19.00 0.99 0.63
C ALA A 169 -19.26 -0.27 -0.22
N CYS A 170 -18.86 -1.44 0.26
CA CYS A 170 -19.11 -2.72 -0.40
C CYS A 170 -20.61 -3.03 -0.51
N ALA A 171 -21.39 -2.83 0.57
CA ALA A 171 -22.84 -3.08 0.57
C ALA A 171 -23.61 -2.19 -0.42
N ARG A 172 -23.06 -1.03 -0.79
CA ARG A 172 -23.65 -0.14 -1.81
C ARG A 172 -23.27 -0.55 -3.24
N LEU A 173 -22.15 -1.26 -3.41
CA LEU A 173 -21.64 -1.72 -4.71
C LEU A 173 -22.14 -3.12 -5.08
N SER A 174 -22.56 -3.92 -4.10
CA SER A 174 -23.19 -5.25 -4.26
C SER A 174 -24.69 -5.14 -4.50
#